data_AF-A0A9P1GXR2-F1
#
_entry.id   AF-A0A9P1GXR2-F1
#
_cell.length_a   1.000
_cell.length_b   1.000
_cell.length_c   1.000
_cell.angle_alpha   90.00
_cell.angle_beta   90.00
_cell.angle_gamma   90.00
#
_symmetry.space_group_name_H-M   'P 1'
#
loop_
_entity.id
_entity.type
_entity.pdbx_description
1 polymer ?
#
loop_
_entity_poly.entity_id
_entity_poly.type
_entity_poly.pdbx_seq_one_letter_code
_entity_poly.pdbx_strand_id
1 'polypeptide(L)'
;MTETLKITAKPDTDIWRKPPTSTPSTVRRHPPPLPPPSTNPSSQRKWLKTGVELYNGSPRLSTVACDRWADWSVTPLPAAGLDPTNGLVTATVRLEASVDHHGPSLWVYGVDAAGAKESLREVCWIFALGKEGGDDAGEWEVEVAAMAARPNKEATDELEVQFSGIQVEWR
;
A
#
# COMPACT_ATOMS: atom_id res chain seq x y z
N MET A 1 -16.64 16.29 10.43
CA MET A 1 -15.20 16.18 10.76
C MET A 1 -14.68 14.95 10.05
N THR A 2 -13.68 15.09 9.19
CA THR A 2 -12.99 13.94 8.57
C THR A 2 -12.20 13.23 9.67
N GLU A 3 -12.35 11.92 9.77
CA GLU A 3 -11.62 11.13 10.77
C GLU A 3 -10.14 11.08 10.39
N THR A 4 -9.27 11.43 11.32
CA THR A 4 -7.81 11.36 11.17
C THR A 4 -7.27 10.20 12.00
N LEU A 5 -6.38 9.42 11.40
CA LEU A 5 -5.71 8.29 12.02
C LEU A 5 -4.20 8.59 12.10
N LYS A 6 -3.63 8.53 13.29
CA LYS A 6 -2.19 8.68 13.52
C LYS A 6 -1.54 7.32 13.74
N ILE A 7 -0.44 7.05 13.04
CA ILE A 7 0.39 5.85 13.19
C ILE A 7 1.82 6.30 13.45
N THR A 8 2.51 5.63 14.39
CA THR A 8 3.96 5.78 14.56
C THR A 8 4.68 4.48 14.23
N ALA A 9 5.84 4.56 13.57
CA ALA A 9 6.69 3.42 13.24
C ALA A 9 8.07 3.57 13.88
N LYS A 10 8.45 2.55 14.67
CA LYS A 10 9.77 2.46 15.30
C LYS A 10 10.85 2.13 14.26
N PRO A 11 12.11 2.51 14.51
CA PRO A 11 13.26 2.02 13.75
C PRO A 11 13.25 0.49 13.59
N ASP A 12 13.89 -0.01 12.53
CA ASP A 12 13.93 -1.44 12.17
C ASP A 12 12.57 -2.07 11.87
N THR A 13 11.65 -1.29 11.30
CA THR A 13 10.38 -1.80 10.74
C THR A 13 10.38 -1.68 9.22
N ASP A 14 10.05 -2.76 8.52
CA ASP A 14 10.03 -2.78 7.05
C ASP A 14 8.95 -3.72 6.49
N ILE A 15 8.53 -3.45 5.25
CA ILE A 15 7.65 -4.30 4.44
C ILE A 15 8.32 -4.43 3.07
N TRP A 16 9.14 -5.48 2.90
CA TRP A 16 9.96 -5.67 1.69
C TRP A 16 10.32 -7.13 1.44
N ARG A 17 10.47 -7.52 0.16
CA ARG A 17 10.92 -8.83 -0.41
C ARG A 17 10.20 -10.12 -0.01
N LYS A 18 9.70 -10.25 1.22
CA LYS A 18 8.93 -11.39 1.77
C LYS A 18 7.79 -10.81 2.64
N PRO A 19 6.72 -11.58 2.93
CA PRO A 19 5.74 -11.16 3.93
C PRO A 19 6.47 -10.73 5.20
N PRO A 20 6.10 -9.59 5.81
CA PRO A 20 6.89 -8.98 6.87
C PRO A 20 7.16 -9.97 8.01
N THR A 21 8.45 -10.18 8.33
CA THR A 21 8.88 -10.93 9.54
C THR A 21 8.85 -10.05 10.81
N SER A 22 8.79 -8.73 10.64
CA SER A 22 8.58 -7.72 11.68
C SER A 22 7.23 -7.05 11.47
N THR A 23 6.39 -6.98 12.50
CA THR A 23 5.04 -6.39 12.39
C THR A 23 5.12 -4.88 12.16
N PRO A 24 4.73 -4.34 10.99
CA PRO A 24 4.62 -2.90 10.79
C PRO A 24 3.44 -2.35 11.59
N SER A 25 3.51 -1.09 11.99
CA SER A 25 2.38 -0.41 12.64
C SER A 25 1.25 -0.25 11.63
N THR A 26 0.16 -0.99 11.85
CA THR A 26 -0.98 -1.07 10.93
C THR A 26 -2.28 -0.91 11.72
N VAL A 27 -3.21 -0.10 11.22
CA VAL A 27 -4.56 0.02 11.80
C VAL A 27 -5.58 -0.43 10.75
N ARG A 28 -6.34 -1.48 11.09
CA ARG A 28 -7.28 -2.16 10.18
C ARG A 28 -8.67 -1.55 10.30
N ARG A 29 -9.38 -1.39 9.16
CA ARG A 29 -10.82 -1.11 9.13
C ARG A 29 -11.55 -2.34 8.54
N HIS A 30 -11.92 -3.32 9.38
CA HIS A 30 -12.69 -4.56 9.08
C HIS A 30 -12.09 -5.56 8.03
N PRO A 31 -12.45 -6.88 8.03
CA PRO A 31 -13.50 -7.61 8.77
C PRO A 31 -12.94 -8.56 9.90
N PRO A 32 -13.57 -9.70 10.34
CA PRO A 32 -13.66 -10.20 11.74
C PRO A 32 -12.31 -10.69 12.38
N PRO A 33 -12.27 -11.20 13.64
CA PRO A 33 -11.02 -11.67 14.25
C PRO A 33 -10.34 -12.71 13.37
N LEU A 34 -9.03 -12.55 13.18
CA LEU A 34 -8.21 -13.40 12.31
C LEU A 34 -8.40 -14.88 12.67
N PRO A 35 -8.61 -15.79 11.71
CA PRO A 35 -8.31 -17.20 11.93
C PRO A 35 -6.82 -17.34 12.27
N PRO A 36 -6.42 -18.36 13.06
CA PRO A 36 -5.03 -18.59 13.37
C PRO A 36 -4.22 -18.70 12.06
N PRO A 37 -2.96 -18.24 12.05
CA PRO A 37 -2.13 -18.28 10.85
C PRO A 37 -2.14 -19.70 10.26
N SER A 38 -2.51 -19.81 8.99
CA SER A 38 -2.54 -21.10 8.29
C SER A 38 -1.15 -21.73 8.36
N THR A 39 -1.07 -22.95 8.87
CA THR A 39 0.18 -23.71 9.01
C THR A 39 0.69 -24.28 7.68
N ASN A 40 0.05 -23.92 6.56
CA ASN A 40 0.48 -24.32 5.22
C ASN A 40 1.50 -23.32 4.66
N PRO A 41 2.78 -23.72 4.48
CA PRO A 41 3.82 -22.87 3.92
C PRO A 41 3.58 -22.48 2.45
N SER A 42 2.55 -23.03 1.80
CA SER A 42 2.17 -22.80 0.41
C SER A 42 1.23 -21.61 0.17
N SER A 43 0.69 -20.96 1.21
CA SER A 43 -0.18 -19.78 1.08
C SER A 43 0.50 -18.50 1.59
N GLN A 44 1.64 -18.10 0.99
CA GLN A 44 2.24 -16.81 1.32
C GLN A 44 1.24 -15.68 1.03
N ARG A 45 1.00 -14.81 2.03
CA ARG A 45 0.16 -13.62 1.83
C ARG A 45 0.74 -12.77 0.72
N LYS A 46 -0.10 -12.45 -0.26
CA LYS A 46 0.20 -11.51 -1.33
C LYS A 46 -0.25 -10.13 -0.87
N TRP A 47 0.50 -9.09 -1.24
CA TRP A 47 0.25 -7.76 -0.70
C TRP A 47 0.66 -6.67 -1.69
N LEU A 48 0.12 -5.47 -1.47
CA LEU A 48 0.53 -4.26 -2.14
C LEU A 48 0.67 -3.16 -1.08
N LYS A 49 1.75 -2.38 -1.14
CA LYS A 49 1.88 -1.12 -0.40
C LYS A 49 2.05 0.02 -1.41
N THR A 50 1.45 1.17 -1.12
CA THR A 50 1.63 2.36 -1.92
C THR A 50 1.54 3.61 -1.04
N GLY A 51 2.31 4.64 -1.38
CA GLY A 51 2.38 5.87 -0.60
C GLY A 51 3.72 6.58 -0.77
N VAL A 52 4.08 7.36 0.24
CA VAL A 52 5.33 8.12 0.28
C VAL A 52 6.47 7.21 0.77
N GLU A 53 7.61 7.26 0.08
CA GLU A 53 8.85 6.59 0.48
C GLU A 53 10.04 7.55 0.32
N LEU A 54 10.94 7.59 1.29
CA LEU A 54 12.20 8.34 1.17
C LEU A 54 13.20 7.48 0.38
N TYR A 55 13.55 7.91 -0.83
CA TYR A 55 14.47 7.20 -1.69
C TYR A 55 15.47 8.14 -2.37
N ASN A 56 16.75 7.79 -2.31
CA ASN A 56 17.87 8.61 -2.76
C ASN A 56 17.82 10.06 -2.22
N GLY A 57 17.50 10.19 -0.92
CA GLY A 57 17.45 11.48 -0.23
C GLY A 57 16.27 12.37 -0.62
N SER A 58 15.28 11.86 -1.36
CA SER A 58 14.09 12.62 -1.77
C SER A 58 12.80 11.85 -1.49
N PRO A 59 11.71 12.53 -1.06
CA PRO A 59 10.40 11.91 -1.00
C PRO A 59 9.92 11.49 -2.40
N ARG A 60 9.39 10.28 -2.49
CA ARG A 60 8.87 9.68 -3.73
C ARG A 60 7.47 9.13 -3.52
N LEU A 61 6.69 9.07 -4.59
CA LEU A 61 5.56 8.15 -4.66
C LEU A 61 6.07 6.78 -5.06
N SER A 62 5.68 5.78 -4.29
CA SER A 62 6.19 4.42 -4.38
C SER A 62 5.02 3.43 -4.36
N THR A 63 5.14 2.37 -5.14
CA THR A 63 4.22 1.22 -5.10
C THR A 63 5.02 -0.06 -5.16
N VAL A 64 4.81 -0.96 -4.20
CA VAL A 64 5.37 -2.31 -4.21
C VAL A 64 4.23 -3.30 -4.22
N ALA A 65 4.17 -4.12 -5.27
CA ALA A 65 3.25 -5.24 -5.37
C ALA A 65 4.04 -6.54 -5.18
N CYS A 66 3.56 -7.44 -4.33
CA CYS A 66 4.24 -8.67 -3.97
C CYS A 66 3.31 -9.88 -4.13
N ASP A 67 3.47 -10.59 -5.25
CA ASP A 67 2.92 -11.93 -5.45
C ASP A 67 3.90 -12.98 -4.89
N ARG A 68 4.87 -13.40 -5.72
CA ARG A 68 5.97 -14.30 -5.31
C ARG A 68 7.22 -13.54 -4.85
N TRP A 69 7.41 -12.35 -5.41
CA TRP A 69 8.51 -11.44 -5.09
C TRP A 69 7.99 -10.01 -5.16
N ALA A 70 8.64 -9.12 -4.40
CA ALA A 70 8.34 -7.69 -4.44
C ALA A 70 8.79 -7.10 -5.79
N ASP A 71 7.86 -6.42 -6.45
CA ASP A 71 8.08 -5.62 -7.65
C ASP A 71 7.72 -4.17 -7.32
N TRP A 72 8.67 -3.26 -7.59
CA TRP A 72 8.66 -1.90 -7.10
C TRP A 72 8.66 -0.88 -8.24
N SER A 73 7.71 0.05 -8.22
CA SER A 73 7.78 1.30 -8.99
C SER A 73 7.95 2.50 -8.07
N VAL A 74 8.68 3.50 -8.55
CA VAL A 74 8.96 4.74 -7.83
C VAL A 74 8.99 5.92 -8.79
N THR A 75 8.40 7.05 -8.40
CA THR A 75 8.33 8.27 -9.21
C THR A 75 8.53 9.51 -8.31
N PRO A 76 8.96 10.67 -8.82
CA PRO A 76 8.99 11.90 -8.03
C PRO A 76 7.62 12.19 -7.39
N LEU A 77 7.63 12.66 -6.13
CA LEU A 77 6.43 13.26 -5.55
C LEU A 77 6.22 14.65 -6.19
N PRO A 78 4.99 15.02 -6.61
CA PRO A 78 4.70 16.36 -7.09
C PRO A 78 5.06 17.43 -6.07
N ALA A 79 5.57 18.58 -6.54
CA ALA A 79 6.03 19.66 -5.66
C ALA A 79 4.93 20.20 -4.71
N ALA A 80 3.66 20.12 -5.13
CA ALA A 80 2.51 20.50 -4.30
C ALA A 80 2.36 19.64 -3.02
N GLY A 81 2.97 18.45 -2.99
CA GLY A 81 3.01 17.58 -1.81
C GLY A 81 4.15 17.89 -0.83
N LEU A 82 4.98 18.89 -1.09
CA LEU A 82 6.12 19.26 -0.27
C LEU A 82 5.88 20.61 0.42
N ASP A 83 5.88 20.64 1.74
CA ASP A 83 5.97 21.87 2.52
C ASP A 83 7.45 22.15 2.86
N PRO A 84 8.11 23.09 2.16
CA PRO A 84 9.52 23.40 2.43
C PRO A 84 9.72 24.13 3.77
N THR A 85 8.66 24.64 4.39
CA THR A 85 8.73 25.44 5.63
C THR A 85 8.85 24.54 6.85
N ASN A 86 8.03 23.49 6.90
CA ASN A 86 7.96 22.56 8.03
C ASN A 86 8.50 21.17 7.70
N GLY A 87 8.91 20.92 6.45
CA GLY A 87 9.36 19.62 5.96
C GLY A 87 8.24 18.58 5.85
N LEU A 88 6.97 19.00 5.91
CA LEU A 88 5.83 18.09 5.83
C LEU A 88 5.68 17.56 4.41
N VAL A 89 5.48 16.25 4.30
CA VAL A 89 5.23 15.57 3.03
C VAL A 89 3.80 15.05 3.01
N THR A 90 3.04 15.42 1.98
CA THR A 90 1.64 15.03 1.81
C THR A 90 1.44 14.40 0.43
N ALA A 91 0.67 13.32 0.39
CA ALA A 91 0.25 12.66 -0.84
C ALA A 91 -1.15 12.08 -0.69
N THR A 92 -1.89 12.07 -1.79
CA THR A 92 -3.13 11.30 -1.92
C THR A 92 -2.88 10.17 -2.92
N VAL A 93 -3.25 8.95 -2.55
CA VAL A 93 -3.21 7.79 -3.44
C VAL A 93 -4.62 7.25 -3.63
N ARG A 94 -4.89 6.68 -4.81
CA ARG A 94 -6.17 6.07 -5.15
C ARG A 94 -5.95 4.75 -5.86
N LEU A 95 -6.67 3.73 -5.42
CA LEU A 95 -6.64 2.39 -6.02
C LEU A 95 -8.01 2.09 -6.61
N GLU A 96 -8.05 1.59 -7.84
CA GLU A 96 -9.31 1.30 -8.54
C GLU A 96 -9.22 -0.02 -9.31
N ALA A 97 -10.20 -0.89 -9.09
CA ALA A 97 -10.42 -2.03 -9.98
C ALA A 97 -10.93 -1.52 -11.33
N SER A 98 -10.34 -2.00 -12.41
CA SER A 98 -10.72 -1.70 -13.79
C SER A 98 -10.88 -3.00 -14.56
N VAL A 99 -11.74 -2.97 -15.59
CA VAL A 99 -11.88 -4.05 -16.57
C VAL A 99 -11.94 -3.41 -17.94
N ASP A 100 -11.02 -3.82 -18.82
CA ASP A 100 -11.03 -3.39 -20.22
C ASP A 100 -10.81 -4.60 -21.15
N HIS A 101 -10.47 -4.33 -22.42
CA HIS A 101 -10.22 -5.37 -23.40
C HIS A 101 -8.99 -6.27 -23.11
N HIS A 102 -8.11 -5.88 -22.17
CA HIS A 102 -7.00 -6.69 -21.66
C HIS A 102 -7.36 -7.49 -20.40
N GLY A 103 -8.58 -7.31 -19.86
CA GLY A 103 -9.08 -8.03 -18.70
C GLY A 103 -9.10 -7.18 -17.43
N PRO A 104 -9.32 -7.81 -16.25
CA PRO A 104 -9.37 -7.10 -14.98
C PRO A 104 -7.99 -6.73 -14.45
N SER A 105 -7.85 -5.53 -13.90
CA SER A 105 -6.62 -5.03 -13.28
C SER A 105 -6.90 -4.08 -12.12
N LEU A 106 -5.92 -3.93 -11.21
CA LEU A 106 -5.95 -2.92 -10.16
C LEU A 106 -5.00 -1.77 -10.55
N TRP A 107 -5.56 -0.59 -10.75
CA TRP A 107 -4.78 0.61 -10.98
C TRP A 107 -4.45 1.32 -9.67
N VAL A 108 -3.23 1.86 -9.60
CA VAL A 108 -2.73 2.70 -8.52
C VAL A 108 -2.37 4.07 -9.09
N TYR A 109 -2.93 5.11 -8.48
CA TYR A 109 -2.77 6.50 -8.89
C TYR A 109 -2.25 7.37 -7.74
N GLY A 110 -1.42 8.35 -8.08
CA GLY A 110 -1.28 9.57 -7.30
C GLY A 110 -2.42 10.53 -7.67
N VAL A 111 -2.93 11.28 -6.69
CA VAL A 111 -4.02 12.24 -6.92
C VAL A 111 -3.56 13.62 -6.48
N ASP A 112 -3.68 14.59 -7.37
CA ASP A 112 -3.36 15.98 -7.07
C ASP A 112 -4.49 16.70 -6.30
N ALA A 113 -4.27 17.96 -5.94
CA ALA A 113 -5.26 18.76 -5.22
C ALA A 113 -6.53 19.06 -6.02
N ALA A 114 -6.49 18.98 -7.36
CA ALA A 114 -7.64 19.15 -8.23
C ALA A 114 -8.41 17.82 -8.47
N GLY A 115 -7.89 16.71 -7.97
CA GLY A 115 -8.45 15.37 -8.17
C GLY A 115 -7.99 14.68 -9.46
N ALA A 116 -7.02 15.25 -10.19
CA ALA A 116 -6.45 14.61 -11.36
C ALA A 116 -5.60 13.40 -10.93
N LYS A 117 -5.73 12.30 -11.69
CA LYS A 117 -5.04 11.04 -11.43
C LYS A 117 -3.77 10.95 -12.28
N GLU A 118 -2.64 10.72 -11.64
CA GLU A 118 -1.39 10.34 -12.30
C GLU A 118 -1.13 8.85 -12.08
N SER A 119 -0.93 8.10 -13.16
CA SER A 119 -0.75 6.65 -13.09
C SER A 119 0.59 6.28 -12.47
N LEU A 120 0.57 5.38 -11.47
CA LEU A 120 1.76 4.87 -10.79
C LEU A 120 2.03 3.41 -11.11
N ARG A 121 0.97 2.59 -11.20
CA ARG A 121 1.07 1.15 -11.46
C ARG A 121 -0.26 0.59 -11.93
N GLU A 122 -0.19 -0.39 -12.83
CA GLU A 122 -1.28 -1.33 -13.08
C GLU A 122 -0.85 -2.72 -12.59
N VAL A 123 -1.74 -3.42 -11.88
CA VAL A 123 -1.47 -4.72 -11.25
C VAL A 123 -2.54 -5.73 -11.63
N CYS A 124 -2.22 -6.62 -12.57
CA CYS A 124 -3.17 -7.61 -13.10
C CYS A 124 -3.27 -8.87 -12.23
N TRP A 125 -2.18 -9.29 -11.57
CA TRP A 125 -2.14 -10.58 -10.87
C TRP A 125 -3.15 -10.68 -9.73
N ILE A 126 -3.61 -9.55 -9.18
CA ILE A 126 -4.62 -9.49 -8.13
C ILE A 126 -5.93 -10.14 -8.60
N PHE A 127 -6.26 -10.05 -9.88
CA PHE A 127 -7.47 -10.67 -10.44
C PHE A 127 -7.20 -11.95 -11.22
N ALA A 128 -5.92 -12.32 -11.39
CA ALA A 128 -5.52 -13.50 -12.17
C ALA A 128 -5.43 -14.78 -11.34
N LEU A 129 -5.68 -14.72 -10.02
CA LEU A 129 -5.42 -15.84 -9.10
C LEU A 129 -6.61 -16.80 -8.95
N GLY A 130 -7.17 -17.16 -10.10
CA GLY A 130 -8.00 -18.34 -10.28
C GLY A 130 -7.29 -19.47 -11.01
N LYS A 131 -7.87 -20.68 -10.98
CA LYS A 131 -7.53 -21.66 -12.01
C LYS A 131 -7.96 -21.09 -13.36
N GLU A 132 -7.11 -21.18 -14.38
CA GLU A 132 -7.58 -21.08 -15.76
C GLU A 132 -8.71 -22.10 -15.95
N GLY A 133 -9.95 -21.62 -16.11
CA GLY A 133 -11.13 -22.47 -16.32
C GLY A 133 -11.72 -23.15 -15.07
N GLY A 134 -11.51 -22.65 -13.85
CA GLY A 134 -12.17 -23.16 -12.64
C GLY A 134 -12.94 -22.09 -11.84
N ASP A 135 -13.95 -22.53 -11.09
CA ASP A 135 -14.93 -21.67 -10.39
C ASP A 135 -14.35 -20.83 -9.23
N ASP A 136 -13.14 -21.15 -8.74
CA ASP A 136 -12.49 -20.46 -7.62
C ASP A 136 -11.66 -19.22 -8.04
N ALA A 137 -11.98 -18.64 -9.20
CA ALA A 137 -11.19 -17.54 -9.76
C ALA A 137 -11.37 -16.22 -9.02
N GLY A 138 -10.44 -15.90 -8.12
CA GLY A 138 -10.35 -14.58 -7.52
C GLY A 138 -11.16 -14.39 -6.23
N GLU A 139 -11.44 -15.45 -5.48
CA GLU A 139 -11.95 -15.30 -4.11
C GLU A 139 -10.80 -14.92 -3.15
N TRP A 140 -10.67 -13.63 -2.88
CA TRP A 140 -9.74 -13.10 -1.90
C TRP A 140 -10.45 -12.66 -0.63
N GLU A 141 -9.87 -12.98 0.51
CA GLU A 141 -10.04 -12.16 1.70
C GLU A 141 -9.10 -10.95 1.59
N VAL A 142 -9.66 -9.79 1.23
CA VAL A 142 -8.91 -8.54 1.07
C VAL A 142 -8.95 -7.73 2.35
N GLU A 143 -7.80 -7.19 2.72
CA GLU A 143 -7.67 -6.24 3.81
C GLU A 143 -7.07 -4.93 3.32
N VAL A 144 -7.66 -3.81 3.75
CA VAL A 144 -7.14 -2.47 3.52
C VAL A 144 -6.81 -1.83 4.86
N ALA A 145 -5.58 -1.32 4.98
CA ALA A 145 -5.10 -0.70 6.19
C ALA A 145 -4.11 0.42 5.91
N ALA A 146 -4.09 1.43 6.79
CA ALA A 146 -3.03 2.42 6.82
C ALA A 146 -1.79 1.82 7.48
N MET A 147 -0.60 2.17 6.98
CA MET A 147 0.66 1.59 7.42
C MET A 147 1.78 2.64 7.51
N ALA A 148 2.71 2.46 8.44
CA ALA A 148 3.98 3.18 8.47
C ALA A 148 5.14 2.20 8.73
N ALA A 149 6.30 2.47 8.13
CA ALA A 149 7.52 1.67 8.32
C ALA A 149 8.73 2.61 8.37
N ARG A 150 9.72 2.26 9.20
CA ARG A 150 10.97 3.00 9.37
C ARG A 150 12.15 2.02 9.31
N PRO A 151 12.64 1.68 8.10
CA PRO A 151 13.61 0.60 7.92
C PRO A 151 15.01 0.92 8.44
N ASN A 152 15.38 2.21 8.52
CA ASN A 152 16.70 2.60 9.00
C ASN A 152 16.85 2.22 10.49
N LYS A 153 17.68 1.20 10.75
CA LYS A 153 17.99 0.68 12.08
C LYS A 153 18.76 1.67 12.95
N GLU A 154 19.47 2.61 12.32
CA GLU A 154 20.26 3.64 13.00
C GLU A 154 19.43 4.86 13.39
N ALA A 155 18.17 4.95 12.94
CA ALA A 155 17.30 6.02 13.35
C ALA A 155 17.04 5.97 14.87
N THR A 156 17.01 7.14 15.51
CA THR A 156 16.78 7.27 16.96
C THR A 156 15.37 7.69 17.31
N ASP A 157 14.60 8.16 16.33
CA ASP A 157 13.23 8.67 16.44
C ASP A 157 12.23 7.78 15.70
N GLU A 158 10.94 7.90 16.06
CA GLU A 158 9.84 7.22 15.35
C GLU A 158 9.41 8.02 14.12
N LEU A 159 8.93 7.34 13.08
CA LEU A 159 8.25 7.99 11.96
C LEU A 159 6.77 8.18 12.35
N GLU A 160 6.32 9.43 12.42
CA GLU A 160 4.91 9.77 12.62
C GLU A 160 4.21 10.01 11.28
N VAL A 161 3.06 9.37 11.06
CA VAL A 161 2.25 9.53 9.85
C VAL A 161 0.80 9.78 10.24
N GLN A 162 0.17 10.74 9.59
CA GLN A 162 -1.25 11.02 9.73
C GLN A 162 -1.98 10.69 8.43
N PHE A 163 -3.03 9.88 8.55
CA PHE A 163 -3.93 9.52 7.46
C PHE A 163 -5.26 10.21 7.67
N SER A 164 -5.83 10.76 6.60
CA SER A 164 -7.16 11.34 6.62
C SER A 164 -7.87 11.04 5.30
N GLY A 165 -9.20 11.15 5.27
CA GLY A 165 -9.96 10.94 4.04
C GLY A 165 -9.92 9.51 3.49
N ILE A 166 -9.66 8.50 4.35
CA ILE A 166 -9.69 7.09 3.94
C ILE A 166 -11.12 6.74 3.52
N GLN A 167 -11.29 6.28 2.29
CA GLN A 167 -12.54 5.79 1.73
C GLN A 167 -12.30 4.43 1.10
N VAL A 168 -13.14 3.45 1.44
CA VAL A 168 -13.10 2.10 0.88
C VAL A 168 -14.52 1.74 0.45
N GLU A 169 -14.67 1.43 -0.84
CA GLU A 169 -15.92 0.94 -1.43
C GLU A 169 -15.69 -0.50 -1.85
N TRP A 170 -16.38 -1.43 -1.20
CA TRP A 170 -16.41 -2.84 -1.57
C TRP A 170 -17.50 -3.04 -2.64
N ARG A 171 -17.18 -3.80 -3.69
CA ARG A 171 -18.11 -4.13 -4.77
C ARG A 171 -18.44 -5.62 -4.76
#